data_AF-A0A955GNY7-F1
#
_entry.id   AF-A0A955GNY7-F1
#
_cell.length_a   1.000
_cell.length_b   1.000
_cell.length_c   1.000
_cell.angle_alpha   90.00
_cell.angle_beta   90.00
_cell.angle_gamma   90.00
#
_symmetry.space_group_name_H-M   'P 1'
#
loop_
_entity.id
_entity.type
_entity.pdbx_description
1 polymer ?
#
loop_
_entity_poly.entity_id
_entity_poly.type
_entity_poly.pdbx_seq_one_letter_code
_entity_poly.pdbx_strand_id
1 'polypeptide(L)'
;MSRTVFSTSNPNRKEKFLIRTDVIDALDNTRVVKKLPLGKDSETHLKKMFEYYLEFNGTLEKDFKLCPVKKTDEGLIFDFILGTSAERALLVAVLGNDEVLVRTIVDKLFGFVDSLPAKNINKKEGEKFIKLFGNSFLEQTGVYPGLIDLNLDNFIINNKKWTLIDYEWVIDIPVPTRLLKTRILYYFCHRHQEAFEYYSSKIDCGLSNDNLLIPSVFKVNYAKYISNFSKIIESERVFQEYVSRYPVSHEKRQLPPDVPGIGWLLDDKHGLLYKLEKELDKIRTDLKKADLENDSLKRQLAVIYSSKSYKLARMPSKIRRIINGR
;
A
#
# COMPACT_ATOMS: atom_id res chain seq x y z
N MET A 1 -14.45 -5.03 -26.88
CA MET A 1 -13.14 -4.32 -26.95
C MET A 1 -12.59 -4.24 -25.54
N SER A 2 -11.29 -4.45 -25.33
CA SER A 2 -10.64 -4.18 -24.04
C SER A 2 -10.76 -2.69 -23.71
N ARG A 3 -10.96 -2.36 -22.43
CA ARG A 3 -11.20 -0.98 -21.99
C ARG A 3 -10.02 -0.47 -21.18
N THR A 4 -9.45 0.67 -21.60
CA THR A 4 -8.49 1.40 -20.76
C THR A 4 -9.24 2.11 -19.63
N VAL A 5 -8.88 1.79 -18.40
CA VAL A 5 -9.47 2.35 -17.18
C VAL A 5 -8.68 3.58 -16.72
N PHE A 6 -7.37 3.55 -16.91
CA PHE A 6 -6.44 4.62 -16.53
C PHE A 6 -5.24 4.59 -17.47
N SER A 7 -4.67 5.76 -17.75
CA SER A 7 -3.45 5.91 -18.55
C SER A 7 -2.67 7.09 -18.02
N THR A 8 -1.39 6.88 -17.70
CA THR A 8 -0.50 7.94 -17.23
C THR A 8 0.87 7.85 -17.91
N SER A 9 1.54 8.98 -18.00
CA SER A 9 2.94 9.09 -18.40
C SER A 9 3.53 10.33 -17.73
N ASN A 10 4.85 10.35 -17.54
CA ASN A 10 5.53 11.54 -17.04
C ASN A 10 6.26 12.26 -18.18
N PRO A 11 5.64 13.26 -18.83
CA PRO A 11 6.23 13.93 -19.99
C PRO A 11 7.50 14.71 -19.65
N ASN A 12 7.74 14.98 -18.37
CA ASN A 12 8.97 15.65 -17.91
C ASN A 12 10.18 14.71 -17.94
N ARG A 13 10.02 13.40 -18.16
CA ARG A 13 11.16 12.47 -18.29
C ARG A 13 11.89 12.67 -19.61
N LYS A 14 13.22 12.52 -19.61
CA LYS A 14 14.05 12.49 -20.84
C LYS A 14 13.55 11.39 -21.77
N GLU A 15 13.73 11.56 -23.09
CA GLU A 15 13.23 10.65 -24.14
C GLU A 15 13.51 9.17 -23.85
N LYS A 16 14.74 8.85 -23.43
CA LYS A 16 15.16 7.50 -23.04
C LYS A 16 14.45 6.88 -21.81
N PHE A 17 13.64 7.65 -21.09
CA PHE A 17 12.93 7.23 -19.89
C PHE A 17 11.41 7.41 -20.00
N LEU A 18 10.88 7.79 -21.16
CA LEU A 18 9.44 7.98 -21.33
C LEU A 18 8.71 6.64 -21.50
N ILE A 19 7.96 6.26 -20.47
CA ILE A 19 7.06 5.12 -20.48
C ILE A 19 5.62 5.62 -20.24
N ARG A 20 4.67 5.04 -20.96
CA ARG A 20 3.24 5.15 -20.66
C ARG A 20 2.78 3.90 -19.92
N THR A 21 2.01 4.09 -18.86
CA THR A 21 1.42 3.02 -18.06
C THR A 21 -0.09 3.07 -18.20
N ASP A 22 -0.67 2.00 -18.73
CA ASP A 22 -2.10 1.82 -18.93
C ASP A 22 -2.64 0.74 -17.98
N VAL A 23 -3.76 0.99 -17.32
CA VAL A 23 -4.55 -0.05 -16.63
C VAL A 23 -5.69 -0.45 -17.54
N ILE A 24 -5.76 -1.73 -17.90
CA ILE A 24 -6.67 -2.24 -18.93
C ILE A 24 -7.53 -3.35 -18.33
N ASP A 25 -8.85 -3.26 -18.54
CA ASP A 25 -9.77 -4.37 -18.36
C ASP A 25 -9.80 -5.18 -19.67
N ALA A 26 -9.24 -6.38 -19.62
CA ALA A 26 -9.22 -7.33 -20.72
C ALA A 26 -10.61 -7.96 -20.95
N LEU A 27 -10.78 -8.60 -22.10
CA LEU A 27 -12.08 -9.16 -22.53
C LEU A 27 -12.59 -10.30 -21.64
N ASP A 28 -11.68 -10.97 -20.92
CA ASP A 28 -11.98 -12.03 -19.96
C ASP A 28 -12.26 -11.50 -18.54
N ASN A 29 -12.50 -10.19 -18.40
CA ASN A 29 -12.65 -9.47 -17.13
C ASN A 29 -11.42 -9.51 -16.22
N THR A 30 -10.25 -9.90 -16.73
CA THR A 30 -9.00 -9.72 -15.99
C THR A 30 -8.52 -8.28 -16.15
N ARG A 31 -7.92 -7.74 -15.08
CA ARG A 31 -7.26 -6.42 -15.12
C ARG A 31 -5.77 -6.62 -15.23
N VAL A 32 -5.13 -5.84 -16.09
CA VAL A 32 -3.66 -5.87 -16.30
C VAL A 32 -3.10 -4.46 -16.35
N VAL A 33 -1.79 -4.34 -16.12
CA VAL A 33 -1.04 -3.09 -16.28
C VAL A 33 -0.11 -3.23 -17.47
N LYS A 34 -0.26 -2.36 -18.46
CA LYS A 34 0.57 -2.34 -19.66
C LYS A 34 1.56 -1.16 -19.60
N LYS A 35 2.85 -1.45 -19.71
CA LYS A 35 3.90 -0.42 -19.83
C LYS A 35 4.44 -0.39 -21.25
N LEU A 36 4.39 0.78 -21.88
CA LEU A 36 4.73 1.01 -23.28
C LEU A 36 5.82 2.08 -23.40
N PRO A 37 6.84 1.86 -24.25
CA PRO A 37 7.83 2.90 -24.54
C PRO A 37 7.19 3.98 -25.42
N LEU A 38 7.47 5.26 -25.16
CA LEU A 38 6.96 6.38 -25.98
C LEU A 38 7.95 6.83 -27.07
N GLY A 39 9.02 6.07 -27.28
CA GLY A 39 9.99 6.27 -28.35
C GLY A 39 11.08 5.18 -28.33
N LYS A 40 11.84 5.08 -29.43
CA LYS A 40 12.88 4.05 -29.59
C LYS A 40 13.90 4.05 -28.44
N ASP A 41 14.28 5.23 -27.96
CA ASP A 41 15.27 5.37 -26.89
C ASP A 41 14.78 4.81 -25.55
N SER A 42 13.46 4.79 -25.32
CA SER A 42 12.83 4.27 -24.09
C SER A 42 12.63 2.74 -24.09
N GLU A 43 12.76 2.08 -25.25
CA GLU A 43 12.66 0.62 -25.35
C GLU A 43 13.74 -0.09 -24.51
N THR A 44 14.96 0.48 -24.49
CA THR A 44 16.07 -0.06 -23.69
C THR A 44 15.76 0.05 -22.19
N HIS A 45 15.11 1.12 -21.75
CA HIS A 45 14.71 1.31 -20.36
C HIS A 45 13.65 0.29 -19.95
N LEU A 46 12.62 0.12 -20.77
CA LEU A 46 11.59 -0.89 -20.55
C LEU A 46 12.16 -2.32 -20.56
N LYS A 47 13.09 -2.61 -21.49
CA LYS A 47 13.75 -3.92 -21.58
C LYS A 47 14.49 -4.29 -20.29
N LYS A 48 15.16 -3.34 -19.63
CA LYS A 48 15.86 -3.57 -18.35
C LYS A 48 14.92 -4.05 -17.25
N MET A 49 13.68 -3.56 -17.21
CA MET A 49 12.69 -4.05 -16.25
C MET A 49 12.43 -5.55 -16.44
N PHE A 50 12.28 -5.99 -17.69
CA PHE A 50 12.03 -7.40 -18.00
C PHE A 50 13.26 -8.26 -17.71
N GLU A 51 14.46 -7.79 -18.05
CA GLU A 51 15.72 -8.48 -17.71
C GLU A 51 15.88 -8.64 -16.19
N TYR A 52 15.61 -7.59 -15.42
CA TYR A 52 15.62 -7.65 -13.96
C TYR A 52 14.61 -8.68 -13.42
N TYR A 53 13.40 -8.72 -13.99
CA TYR A 53 12.43 -9.74 -13.60
C TYR A 53 12.95 -11.17 -13.87
N LEU A 54 13.53 -11.43 -15.04
CA LEU A 54 14.05 -12.76 -15.38
C LEU A 54 15.19 -13.20 -14.44
N GLU A 55 16.04 -12.27 -14.03
CA GLU A 55 17.19 -12.56 -13.17
C GLU A 55 16.80 -12.75 -11.69
N PHE A 56 15.84 -11.96 -11.19
CA PHE A 56 15.53 -11.92 -9.75
C PHE A 56 14.20 -12.57 -9.34
N ASN A 57 13.35 -12.92 -10.30
CA ASN A 57 12.12 -13.63 -9.96
C ASN A 57 12.44 -15.01 -9.36
N GLY A 58 12.00 -15.23 -8.11
CA GLY A 58 12.27 -16.46 -7.36
C GLY A 58 13.57 -16.47 -6.56
N THR A 59 14.40 -15.41 -6.62
CA THR A 59 15.61 -15.28 -5.79
C THR A 59 15.41 -14.42 -4.54
N LEU A 60 14.30 -13.68 -4.48
CA LEU A 60 13.92 -12.86 -3.32
C LEU A 60 13.55 -13.72 -2.10
N GLU A 61 13.60 -13.10 -0.91
CA GLU A 61 13.12 -13.72 0.32
C GLU A 61 11.70 -14.30 0.16
N LYS A 62 11.41 -15.38 0.89
CA LYS A 62 10.16 -16.16 0.77
C LYS A 62 8.89 -15.32 0.77
N ASP A 63 8.86 -14.20 1.49
CA ASP A 63 7.68 -13.33 1.62
C ASP A 63 7.57 -12.23 0.56
N PHE A 64 8.62 -12.05 -0.25
CA PHE A 64 8.70 -11.05 -1.29
C PHE A 64 8.65 -11.70 -2.67
N LYS A 65 8.02 -11.00 -3.61
CA LYS A 65 8.06 -11.37 -5.03
C LYS A 65 7.99 -10.11 -5.90
N LEU A 66 8.54 -10.22 -7.10
CA LEU A 66 8.28 -9.25 -8.15
C LEU A 66 6.89 -9.51 -8.73
N CYS A 67 6.19 -8.45 -9.11
CA CYS A 67 4.98 -8.59 -9.91
C CYS A 67 5.32 -9.32 -11.21
N PRO A 68 4.59 -10.39 -11.58
CA PRO A 68 4.84 -11.09 -12.84
C PRO A 68 4.70 -10.17 -14.03
N VAL A 69 5.62 -10.30 -14.98
CA VAL A 69 5.61 -9.55 -16.23
C VAL A 69 5.79 -10.46 -17.43
N LYS A 70 5.07 -10.15 -18.51
CA LYS A 70 5.16 -10.80 -19.81
C LYS A 70 5.59 -9.77 -20.84
N LYS A 71 6.54 -10.16 -21.69
CA LYS A 71 6.94 -9.36 -22.84
C LYS A 71 5.98 -9.59 -24.00
N THR A 72 5.63 -8.51 -24.69
CA THR A 72 4.85 -8.49 -25.94
C THR A 72 5.60 -7.69 -27.01
N ASP A 73 5.09 -7.67 -28.23
CA ASP A 73 5.69 -6.88 -29.32
C ASP A 73 5.63 -5.37 -29.06
N GLU A 74 4.62 -4.91 -28.32
CA GLU A 74 4.41 -3.48 -28.06
C GLU A 74 5.07 -2.99 -26.76
N GLY A 75 5.31 -3.88 -25.80
CA GLY A 75 5.84 -3.52 -24.48
C GLY A 75 5.69 -4.63 -23.45
N LEU A 76 5.47 -4.25 -22.19
CA LEU A 76 5.35 -5.18 -21.07
C LEU A 76 3.92 -5.20 -20.50
N ILE A 77 3.45 -6.38 -20.14
CA ILE A 77 2.17 -6.60 -19.46
C ILE A 77 2.45 -7.21 -18.10
N PHE A 78 2.01 -6.52 -17.05
CA PHE A 78 2.10 -6.92 -15.66
C PHE A 78 0.74 -7.38 -15.14
N ASP A 79 0.75 -8.32 -14.21
CA ASP A 79 -0.44 -8.70 -13.47
C ASP A 79 -0.95 -7.52 -12.62
N PHE A 80 -2.27 -7.32 -12.55
CA PHE A 80 -2.84 -6.34 -11.63
C PHE A 80 -2.96 -6.95 -10.23
N ILE A 81 -2.11 -6.49 -9.31
CA ILE A 81 -2.03 -7.06 -7.95
C ILE A 81 -3.00 -6.35 -7.01
N LEU A 82 -3.92 -7.12 -6.41
CA LEU A 82 -4.84 -6.65 -5.38
C LEU A 82 -4.23 -6.80 -3.98
N GLY A 83 -4.42 -5.79 -3.13
CA GLY A 83 -4.01 -5.79 -1.73
C GLY A 83 -3.93 -4.39 -1.14
N THR A 84 -3.33 -4.27 0.04
CA THR A 84 -3.08 -2.99 0.71
C THR A 84 -1.63 -2.57 0.46
N SER A 85 -1.36 -1.34 0.04
CA SER A 85 0.03 -0.88 -0.09
C SER A 85 0.73 -0.84 1.27
N ALA A 86 2.03 -1.11 1.29
CA ALA A 86 2.82 -1.03 2.52
C ALA A 86 2.84 0.40 3.07
N GLU A 87 2.79 1.41 2.20
CA GLU A 87 2.62 2.81 2.59
C GLU A 87 1.35 3.01 3.40
N ARG A 88 0.22 2.51 2.89
CA ARG A 88 -1.06 2.64 3.58
C ARG A 88 -1.05 1.91 4.92
N ALA A 89 -0.50 0.70 4.97
CA ALA A 89 -0.38 -0.04 6.22
C ALA A 89 0.47 0.71 7.25
N LEU A 90 1.59 1.30 6.82
CA LEU A 90 2.47 2.09 7.67
C LEU A 90 1.80 3.38 8.15
N LEU A 91 1.09 4.10 7.27
CA LEU A 91 0.37 5.31 7.65
C LEU A 91 -0.71 5.02 8.70
N VAL A 92 -1.51 3.97 8.53
CA VAL A 92 -2.51 3.56 9.52
C VAL A 92 -1.85 3.22 10.86
N ALA A 93 -0.72 2.50 10.85
CA ALA A 93 0.02 2.17 12.07
C ALA A 93 0.55 3.42 12.78
N VAL A 94 1.14 4.37 12.05
CA VAL A 94 1.62 5.65 12.59
C VAL A 94 0.47 6.45 13.20
N LEU A 95 -0.62 6.64 12.45
CA LEU A 95 -1.78 7.42 12.93
C LEU A 95 -2.50 6.74 14.10
N GLY A 96 -2.38 5.43 14.23
CA GLY A 96 -2.89 4.64 15.36
C GLY A 96 -1.95 4.55 16.56
N ASN A 97 -0.77 5.17 16.53
CA ASN A 97 0.30 5.02 17.52
C ASN A 97 0.70 3.54 17.77
N ASP A 98 0.59 2.68 16.77
CA ASP A 98 1.00 1.27 16.86
C ASP A 98 2.49 1.14 16.51
N GLU A 99 3.34 1.44 17.47
CA GLU A 99 4.80 1.41 17.29
C GLU A 99 5.33 0.02 16.91
N VAL A 100 4.69 -1.04 17.39
CA VAL A 100 5.08 -2.42 17.10
C VAL A 100 4.83 -2.72 15.63
N LEU A 101 3.66 -2.37 15.10
CA LEU A 101 3.34 -2.56 13.69
C LEU A 101 4.19 -1.66 12.79
N VAL A 102 4.42 -0.40 13.18
CA VAL A 102 5.33 0.52 12.49
C VAL A 102 6.70 -0.13 12.30
N ARG A 103 7.28 -0.62 13.40
CA ARG A 103 8.59 -1.28 13.37
C ARG A 103 8.57 -2.55 12.54
N THR A 104 7.53 -3.37 12.69
CA THR A 104 7.36 -4.60 11.91
C THR A 104 7.39 -4.34 10.41
N ILE A 105 6.74 -3.28 9.94
CA ILE A 105 6.69 -2.91 8.52
C ILE A 105 8.06 -2.38 8.05
N VAL A 106 8.65 -1.43 8.77
CA VAL A 106 9.91 -0.80 8.36
C VAL A 106 11.07 -1.80 8.44
N ASP A 107 11.18 -2.57 9.52
CA ASP A 107 12.23 -3.57 9.71
C ASP A 107 12.13 -4.68 8.65
N LYS A 108 10.91 -5.08 8.26
CA LYS A 108 10.69 -6.04 7.18
C LYS A 108 11.18 -5.52 5.82
N LEU A 109 10.92 -4.25 5.49
CA LEU A 109 11.45 -3.63 4.28
C LEU A 109 12.96 -3.43 4.32
N PHE A 110 13.51 -3.08 5.48
CA PHE A 110 14.95 -2.95 5.63
C PHE A 110 15.66 -4.29 5.52
N GLY A 111 15.09 -5.35 6.09
CA GLY A 111 15.55 -6.73 5.90
C GLY A 111 15.50 -7.15 4.43
N PHE A 112 14.42 -6.81 3.72
CA PHE A 112 14.36 -7.01 2.26
C PHE A 112 15.49 -6.31 1.53
N VAL A 113 15.75 -5.03 1.81
CA VAL A 113 16.89 -4.28 1.20
C VAL A 113 18.22 -4.96 1.50
N ASP A 114 18.43 -5.44 2.73
CA ASP A 114 19.66 -6.13 3.12
C ASP A 114 19.80 -7.51 2.47
N SER A 115 18.68 -8.16 2.11
CA SER A 115 18.67 -9.45 1.44
C SER A 115 18.99 -9.38 -0.06
N LEU A 116 18.89 -8.19 -0.66
CA LEU A 116 19.18 -8.01 -2.07
C LEU A 116 20.67 -8.24 -2.36
N PRO A 117 21.03 -8.82 -3.52
CA PRO A 117 22.43 -9.04 -3.87
C PRO A 117 23.23 -7.75 -3.87
N ALA A 118 24.43 -7.81 -3.29
CA ALA A 118 25.31 -6.66 -3.14
C ALA A 118 26.72 -7.00 -3.60
N LYS A 119 27.45 -5.99 -4.07
CA LYS A 119 28.86 -6.13 -4.46
C LYS A 119 29.67 -4.90 -4.04
N ASN A 120 30.99 -5.05 -4.07
CA ASN A 120 31.92 -3.94 -3.87
C ASN A 120 31.79 -2.92 -5.01
N ILE A 121 31.82 -1.64 -4.66
CA ILE A 121 31.79 -0.51 -5.59
C ILE A 121 33.22 -0.24 -6.06
N ASN A 122 33.48 -0.46 -7.36
CA ASN A 122 34.77 -0.07 -7.94
C ASN A 122 34.82 1.44 -8.26
N LYS A 123 36.02 1.96 -8.57
CA LYS A 123 36.22 3.38 -8.86
C LYS A 123 35.29 3.93 -9.95
N LYS A 124 35.12 3.21 -11.07
CA LYS A 124 34.27 3.64 -12.19
C LYS A 124 32.78 3.65 -11.80
N GLU A 125 32.35 2.66 -11.02
CA GLU A 125 30.99 2.61 -10.47
C GLU A 125 30.74 3.75 -9.48
N GLY A 126 31.71 4.07 -8.62
CA GLY A 126 31.64 5.22 -7.72
C GLY A 126 31.53 6.55 -8.47
N GLU A 127 32.31 6.74 -9.53
CA GLU A 127 32.22 7.93 -10.39
C GLU A 127 30.85 8.04 -11.09
N LYS A 128 30.28 6.91 -11.54
CA LYS A 128 28.91 6.88 -12.08
C LYS A 128 27.87 7.18 -11.00
N PHE A 129 28.02 6.63 -9.81
CA PHE A 129 27.15 6.89 -8.67
C PHE A 129 27.12 8.39 -8.34
N ILE A 130 28.28 9.04 -8.28
CA ILE A 130 28.38 10.49 -8.03
C ILE A 130 27.62 11.31 -9.08
N LYS A 131 27.66 10.89 -10.35
CA LYS A 131 26.91 11.55 -11.42
C LYS A 131 25.39 11.37 -11.30
N LEU A 132 24.93 10.29 -10.67
CA LEU A 132 23.51 9.96 -10.53
C LEU A 132 22.89 10.43 -9.22
N PHE A 133 23.65 10.44 -8.13
CA PHE A 133 23.15 10.70 -6.77
C PHE A 133 24.02 11.69 -5.98
N GLY A 134 25.04 12.29 -6.60
CA GLY A 134 25.96 13.22 -5.93
C GLY A 134 26.95 12.52 -4.99
N ASN A 135 27.65 13.32 -4.18
CA ASN A 135 28.73 12.85 -3.30
C ASN A 135 28.25 12.31 -1.94
N SER A 136 26.93 12.31 -1.71
CA SER A 136 26.34 11.76 -0.48
C SER A 136 26.24 10.24 -0.57
N PHE A 137 26.23 9.55 0.58
CA PHE A 137 26.06 8.10 0.68
C PHE A 137 27.14 7.24 0.00
N LEU A 138 28.34 7.76 -0.26
CA LEU A 138 29.44 6.94 -0.76
C LEU A 138 29.79 5.83 0.26
N GLU A 139 29.64 4.58 -0.16
CA GLU A 139 29.95 3.38 0.62
C GLU A 139 30.83 2.42 -0.20
N GLN A 140 31.41 1.41 0.44
CA GLN A 140 32.27 0.43 -0.22
C GLN A 140 31.48 -0.65 -0.95
N THR A 141 30.23 -0.87 -0.55
CA THR A 141 29.32 -1.89 -1.10
C THR A 141 27.96 -1.28 -1.41
N GLY A 142 27.22 -1.92 -2.30
CA GLY A 142 25.86 -1.54 -2.61
C GLY A 142 25.10 -2.68 -3.27
N VAL A 143 23.77 -2.56 -3.27
CA VAL A 143 22.85 -3.47 -3.96
C VAL A 143 23.09 -3.41 -5.45
N TYR A 144 23.27 -4.56 -6.09
CA TYR A 144 23.52 -4.69 -7.52
C TYR A 144 22.66 -5.80 -8.16
N PRO A 145 21.98 -5.51 -9.28
CA PRO A 145 21.85 -4.21 -9.91
C PRO A 145 21.04 -3.26 -9.01
N GLY A 146 21.33 -1.96 -9.11
CA GLY A 146 20.75 -0.94 -8.24
C GLY A 146 19.25 -0.80 -8.49
N LEU A 147 18.42 -1.26 -7.57
CA LEU A 147 16.96 -1.12 -7.62
C LEU A 147 16.51 0.08 -6.78
N ILE A 148 16.02 1.14 -7.43
CA ILE A 148 15.68 2.42 -6.78
C ILE A 148 14.22 2.49 -6.32
N ASP A 149 13.31 1.78 -6.99
CA ASP A 149 11.86 1.82 -6.79
C ASP A 149 11.37 1.06 -5.56
N LEU A 150 12.04 1.22 -4.44
CA LEU A 150 11.71 0.56 -3.18
C LEU A 150 10.75 1.38 -2.30
N ASN A 151 10.07 2.36 -2.89
CA ASN A 151 9.09 3.18 -2.18
C ASN A 151 7.94 2.30 -1.66
N LEU A 152 7.38 2.67 -0.52
CA LEU A 152 6.37 1.88 0.20
C LEU A 152 5.05 1.69 -0.58
N ASP A 153 4.70 2.60 -1.48
CA ASP A 153 3.55 2.50 -2.39
C ASP A 153 3.74 1.44 -3.48
N ASN A 154 4.97 1.12 -3.85
CA ASN A 154 5.28 0.08 -4.82
C ASN A 154 5.17 -1.34 -4.25
N PHE A 155 4.95 -1.50 -2.94
CA PHE A 155 4.74 -2.81 -2.31
C PHE A 155 3.27 -3.04 -2.00
N ILE A 156 2.66 -4.05 -2.61
CA ILE A 156 1.30 -4.49 -2.30
C ILE A 156 1.34 -5.71 -1.39
N ILE A 157 0.66 -5.61 -0.25
CA ILE A 157 0.56 -6.65 0.77
C ILE A 157 -0.77 -7.39 0.59
N ASN A 158 -0.69 -8.71 0.39
CA ASN A 158 -1.85 -9.59 0.35
C ASN A 158 -1.49 -10.94 1.00
N ASN A 159 -2.28 -11.42 1.97
CA ASN A 159 -2.03 -12.68 2.68
C ASN A 159 -0.58 -12.84 3.18
N LYS A 160 -0.04 -11.78 3.78
CA LYS A 160 1.36 -11.67 4.27
C LYS A 160 2.46 -11.69 3.20
N LYS A 161 2.10 -11.81 1.90
CA LYS A 161 3.03 -11.68 0.78
C LYS A 161 3.14 -10.24 0.32
N TRP A 162 4.38 -9.81 0.08
CA TRP A 162 4.74 -8.48 -0.37
C TRP A 162 5.11 -8.59 -1.85
N THR A 163 4.36 -7.89 -2.71
CA THR A 163 4.61 -7.87 -4.15
C THR A 163 5.12 -6.50 -4.55
N LEU A 164 6.35 -6.44 -5.07
CA LEU A 164 6.89 -5.21 -5.67
C LEU A 164 6.27 -5.05 -7.07
N ILE A 165 5.38 -4.07 -7.21
CA ILE A 165 4.60 -3.85 -8.45
C ILE A 165 5.29 -2.95 -9.46
N ASP A 166 6.27 -2.15 -9.02
CA ASP A 166 7.06 -1.32 -9.91
C ASP A 166 8.56 -1.50 -9.62
N TYR A 167 9.31 -1.79 -10.67
CA TYR A 167 10.75 -1.96 -10.68
C TYR A 167 11.33 -1.34 -11.96
N GLU A 168 10.89 -0.12 -12.26
CA GLU A 168 11.26 0.64 -13.45
C GLU A 168 12.70 1.14 -13.39
N TRP A 169 13.12 1.61 -12.21
CA TRP A 169 14.43 2.18 -12.00
C TRP A 169 15.43 1.15 -11.52
N VAL A 170 15.88 0.31 -12.46
CA VAL A 170 17.02 -0.59 -12.31
C VAL A 170 18.23 -0.01 -13.03
N ILE A 171 19.29 0.27 -12.28
CA ILE A 171 20.53 0.85 -12.80
C ILE A 171 21.71 -0.11 -12.68
N ASP A 172 22.57 -0.08 -13.69
CA ASP A 172 23.73 -0.97 -13.79
C ASP A 172 24.94 -0.41 -13.02
N ILE A 173 24.73 -0.10 -11.74
CA ILE A 173 25.75 0.22 -10.74
C ILE A 173 25.27 -0.23 -9.36
N PRO A 174 26.18 -0.55 -8.42
CA PRO A 174 25.76 -0.81 -7.05
C PRO A 174 25.23 0.45 -6.39
N VAL A 175 24.16 0.32 -5.61
CA VAL A 175 23.53 1.43 -4.88
C VAL A 175 23.63 1.18 -3.37
N PRO A 176 24.25 2.10 -2.60
CA PRO A 176 24.39 1.98 -1.15
C PRO A 176 23.06 1.69 -0.46
N THR A 177 23.02 0.65 0.40
CA THR A 177 21.80 0.27 1.12
C THR A 177 21.31 1.40 2.02
N ARG A 178 22.24 2.20 2.57
CA ARG A 178 21.89 3.39 3.36
C ARG A 178 21.10 4.41 2.55
N LEU A 179 21.43 4.61 1.27
CA LEU A 179 20.67 5.50 0.39
C LEU A 179 19.24 4.95 0.23
N LEU A 180 19.10 3.68 -0.13
CA LEU A 180 17.79 3.03 -0.34
C LEU A 180 16.90 3.11 0.90
N LYS A 181 17.43 2.75 2.08
CA LYS A 181 16.70 2.78 3.36
C LYS A 181 16.32 4.20 3.78
N THR A 182 17.22 5.16 3.59
CA THR A 182 16.93 6.58 3.87
C THR A 182 15.84 7.10 2.93
N ARG A 183 15.91 6.72 1.65
CA ARG A 183 14.93 7.10 0.62
C ARG A 183 13.52 6.61 0.98
N ILE A 184 13.37 5.37 1.44
CA ILE A 184 12.09 4.81 1.91
C ILE A 184 11.43 5.70 2.98
N LEU A 185 12.17 6.00 4.05
CA LEU A 185 11.64 6.79 5.16
C LEU A 185 11.40 8.25 4.76
N TYR A 186 12.30 8.83 3.97
CA TYR A 186 12.17 10.20 3.51
C TYR A 186 10.90 10.40 2.67
N TYR A 187 10.65 9.54 1.67
CA TYR A 187 9.45 9.67 0.84
C TYR A 187 8.17 9.50 1.63
N PHE A 188 8.12 8.52 2.54
CA PHE A 188 6.97 8.33 3.40
C PHE A 188 6.69 9.57 4.26
N CYS A 189 7.73 10.09 4.93
CA CYS A 189 7.56 11.25 5.79
C CYS A 189 7.17 12.50 4.99
N HIS A 190 7.81 12.72 3.85
CA HIS A 190 7.55 13.88 3.00
C HIS A 190 6.15 13.86 2.40
N ARG A 191 5.68 12.70 1.92
CA ARG A 191 4.35 12.54 1.31
C ARG A 191 3.21 12.73 2.32
N HIS A 192 3.45 12.42 3.60
CA HIS A 192 2.43 12.47 4.64
C HIS A 192 2.58 13.65 5.62
N GLN A 193 3.32 14.71 5.25
CA GLN A 193 3.45 15.91 6.08
C GLN A 193 2.09 16.49 6.49
N GLU A 194 1.19 16.69 5.53
CA GLU A 194 -0.15 17.23 5.82
C GLU A 194 -0.94 16.34 6.79
N ALA A 195 -0.82 15.02 6.66
CA ALA A 195 -1.47 14.08 7.58
C ALA A 195 -0.85 14.19 8.97
N PHE A 196 0.47 14.24 9.09
CA PHE A 196 1.14 14.39 10.38
C PHE A 196 0.82 15.74 11.04
N GLU A 197 0.74 16.82 10.26
CA GLU A 197 0.34 18.14 10.76
C GLU A 197 -1.09 18.11 11.29
N TYR A 198 -2.03 17.54 10.53
CA TYR A 198 -3.43 17.41 10.92
C TYR A 198 -3.59 16.55 12.19
N TYR A 199 -2.83 15.46 12.30
CA TYR A 199 -2.87 14.54 13.43
C TYR A 199 -1.87 14.88 14.54
N SER A 200 -1.14 16.01 14.47
CA SER A 200 -0.04 16.36 15.38
C SER A 200 -0.43 16.45 16.87
N SER A 201 -1.71 16.61 17.17
CA SER A 201 -2.25 16.57 18.54
C SER A 201 -2.48 15.15 19.08
N LYS A 202 -2.47 14.13 18.21
CA LYS A 202 -2.80 12.73 18.52
C LYS A 202 -1.63 11.78 18.32
N ILE A 203 -0.68 12.13 17.47
CA ILE A 203 0.55 11.37 17.28
C ILE A 203 1.72 12.16 17.81
N ASP A 204 2.66 11.46 18.46
CA ASP A 204 3.91 12.09 18.89
C ASP A 204 4.82 12.29 17.67
N CYS A 205 5.11 13.55 17.39
CA CYS A 205 5.94 13.97 16.27
C CYS A 205 6.92 15.04 16.72
N GLY A 206 8.07 15.10 16.06
CA GLY A 206 8.92 16.28 16.15
C GLY A 206 9.53 16.64 14.82
N LEU A 207 10.07 17.84 14.74
CA LEU A 207 10.72 18.34 13.53
C LEU A 207 12.08 17.68 13.30
N SER A 208 12.38 17.36 12.04
CA SER A 208 13.74 17.07 11.59
C SER A 208 14.53 18.36 11.42
N ASN A 209 15.84 18.25 11.16
CA ASN A 209 16.68 19.40 10.82
C ASN A 209 16.23 20.12 9.54
N ASP A 210 15.45 19.44 8.69
CA ASP A 210 14.92 19.96 7.43
C ASP A 210 13.47 20.44 7.57
N ASN A 211 13.01 20.72 8.80
CA ASN A 211 11.64 21.15 9.13
C ASN A 211 10.54 20.18 8.67
N LEU A 212 10.84 18.90 8.50
CA LEU A 212 9.82 17.88 8.26
C LEU A 212 9.31 17.36 9.61
N LEU A 213 8.00 17.25 9.74
CA LEU A 213 7.37 16.60 10.88
C LEU A 213 7.59 15.08 10.77
N ILE A 214 8.26 14.49 11.75
CA ILE A 214 8.61 13.07 11.78
C ILE A 214 7.99 12.41 13.02
N PRO A 215 7.23 11.31 12.87
CA PRO A 215 6.77 10.49 13.97
C PRO A 215 7.93 10.07 14.90
N SER A 216 7.75 10.23 16.21
CA SER A 216 8.79 9.97 17.20
C SER A 216 9.31 8.53 17.16
N VAL A 217 8.44 7.56 16.86
CA VAL A 217 8.84 6.16 16.63
C VAL A 217 9.97 6.03 15.59
N PHE A 218 9.96 6.86 14.53
CA PHE A 218 11.04 6.85 13.54
C PHE A 218 12.30 7.53 14.05
N LYS A 219 12.17 8.62 14.81
CA LYS A 219 13.32 9.29 15.41
C LYS A 219 14.05 8.39 16.40
N VAL A 220 13.32 7.62 17.19
CA VAL A 220 13.88 6.71 18.20
C VAL A 220 14.52 5.49 17.54
N ASN A 221 13.81 4.83 16.64
CA ASN A 221 14.23 3.52 16.11
C ASN A 221 15.09 3.62 14.84
N TYR A 222 14.99 4.72 14.09
CA TYR A 222 15.63 4.91 12.78
C TYR A 222 16.45 6.19 12.68
N ALA A 223 16.90 6.73 13.83
CA ALA A 223 17.68 7.97 13.94
C ALA A 223 18.82 8.08 12.91
N LYS A 224 19.55 6.97 12.68
CA LYS A 224 20.64 6.88 11.71
C LYS A 224 20.23 7.25 10.28
N TYR A 225 19.01 6.94 9.87
CA TYR A 225 18.51 7.23 8.53
C TYR A 225 17.87 8.61 8.48
N ILE A 226 17.11 8.99 9.52
CA ILE A 226 16.49 10.31 9.64
C ILE A 226 17.54 11.43 9.62
N SER A 227 18.68 11.24 10.28
CA SER A 227 19.78 12.22 10.28
C SER A 227 20.44 12.44 8.92
N ASN A 228 20.13 11.62 7.92
CA ASN A 228 20.61 11.77 6.54
C ASN A 228 19.58 12.42 5.60
N PHE A 229 18.46 12.96 6.10
CA PHE A 229 17.45 13.59 5.24
C PHE A 229 17.99 14.79 4.46
N SER A 230 18.81 15.66 5.04
CA SER A 230 19.43 16.74 4.26
C SER A 230 20.28 16.21 3.09
N LYS A 231 20.94 15.06 3.27
CA LYS A 231 21.73 14.40 2.22
C LYS A 231 20.84 13.76 1.15
N ILE A 232 19.68 13.21 1.54
CA ILE A 232 18.76 12.59 0.58
C ILE A 232 18.15 13.63 -0.35
N ILE A 233 17.89 14.85 0.13
CA ILE A 233 17.36 15.95 -0.68
C ILE A 233 18.30 16.23 -1.85
N GLU A 234 19.59 16.33 -1.58
CA GLU A 234 20.62 16.57 -2.60
C GLU A 234 20.76 15.38 -3.55
N SER A 235 20.87 14.16 -3.02
CA SER A 235 20.94 12.96 -3.87
C SER A 235 19.72 12.81 -4.77
N GLU A 236 18.55 13.13 -4.26
CA GLU A 236 17.31 13.09 -5.02
C GLU A 236 17.25 14.17 -6.09
N ARG A 237 17.74 15.38 -5.78
CA ARG A 237 17.83 16.47 -6.76
C ARG A 237 18.68 16.05 -7.96
N VAL A 238 19.88 15.53 -7.72
CA VAL A 238 20.79 15.05 -8.78
C VAL A 238 20.13 13.92 -9.59
N PHE A 239 19.48 12.98 -8.92
CA PHE A 239 18.78 11.88 -9.61
C PHE A 239 17.63 12.40 -10.47
N GLN A 240 16.81 13.32 -9.96
CA GLN A 240 15.70 13.91 -10.71
C GLN A 240 16.17 14.73 -11.92
N GLU A 241 17.28 15.46 -11.81
CA GLU A 241 17.93 16.15 -12.94
C GLU A 241 18.51 15.18 -13.97
N TYR A 242 19.00 14.02 -13.52
CA TYR A 242 19.46 12.97 -14.42
C TYR A 242 18.33 12.41 -15.27
N VAL A 243 17.13 12.23 -14.71
CA VAL A 243 15.99 11.60 -15.40
C VAL A 243 15.02 12.59 -16.08
N SER A 244 15.03 13.87 -15.71
CA SER A 244 14.06 14.86 -16.19
C SER A 244 14.63 15.80 -17.26
N ARG A 245 13.80 16.21 -18.23
CA ARG A 245 14.13 17.15 -19.32
C ARG A 245 14.33 18.57 -18.79
N TYR A 246 13.45 18.98 -17.87
CA TYR A 246 13.45 20.32 -17.32
C TYR A 246 14.15 20.32 -15.95
N PRO A 247 14.86 21.41 -15.59
CA PRO A 247 15.38 21.60 -14.26
C PRO A 247 14.25 21.48 -13.23
N VAL A 248 14.51 20.81 -12.12
CA VAL A 248 13.51 20.68 -11.04
C VAL A 248 13.35 22.07 -10.40
N SER A 249 12.18 22.70 -10.57
CA SER A 249 11.90 24.01 -9.96
C SER A 249 11.92 23.89 -8.42
N HIS A 250 12.51 24.90 -7.76
CA HIS A 250 12.74 24.91 -6.32
C HIS A 250 11.51 25.32 -5.50
N GLU A 251 10.43 25.76 -6.16
CA GLU A 251 9.17 26.07 -5.51
C GLU A 251 8.38 24.79 -5.28
N LYS A 252 8.01 24.56 -4.01
CA LYS A 252 7.13 23.50 -3.47
C LYS A 252 6.74 22.43 -4.50
N ARG A 253 7.45 21.30 -4.48
CA ARG A 253 7.04 20.10 -5.21
C ARG A 253 5.57 19.82 -4.92
N GLN A 254 4.73 19.98 -5.94
CA GLN A 254 3.61 19.07 -6.11
C GLN A 254 4.21 17.75 -6.59
N LEU A 255 3.97 16.69 -5.81
CA LEU A 255 4.15 15.31 -6.23
C LEU A 255 3.41 15.08 -7.56
N PRO A 256 3.74 14.03 -8.34
CA PRO A 256 3.01 13.68 -9.55
C PRO A 256 1.49 13.80 -9.32
N PRO A 257 0.75 14.44 -10.24
CA PRO A 257 -0.70 14.52 -10.11
C PRO A 257 -1.23 13.08 -10.10
N ASP A 258 -2.15 12.82 -9.18
CA ASP A 258 -2.92 11.59 -9.02
C ASP A 258 -2.35 10.56 -8.03
N VAL A 259 -2.25 10.96 -6.76
CA VAL A 259 -2.66 10.09 -5.66
C VAL A 259 -3.63 10.91 -4.82
N PRO A 260 -4.87 10.46 -4.56
CA PRO A 260 -5.82 11.23 -3.77
C PRO A 260 -5.16 11.58 -2.43
N GLY A 261 -5.15 12.87 -2.08
CA GLY A 261 -4.92 13.30 -0.71
C GLY A 261 -5.99 12.71 0.21
N ILE A 262 -6.22 13.35 1.35
CA ILE A 262 -7.19 12.96 2.40
C ILE A 262 -8.55 12.41 1.89
N GLY A 263 -8.97 12.73 0.65
CA GLY A 263 -10.06 12.09 -0.08
C GLY A 263 -10.09 10.55 -0.03
N TRP A 264 -8.95 9.85 -0.06
CA TRP A 264 -8.95 8.39 0.06
C TRP A 264 -9.30 7.90 1.49
N LEU A 265 -8.93 8.63 2.54
CA LEU A 265 -9.34 8.32 3.92
C LEU A 265 -10.86 8.48 4.08
N LEU A 266 -11.47 9.38 3.29
CA LEU A 266 -12.91 9.54 3.18
C LEU A 266 -13.52 8.41 2.33
N ASP A 267 -12.92 8.01 1.20
CA ASP A 267 -13.41 6.90 0.36
C ASP A 267 -13.39 5.56 1.09
N ASP A 268 -12.36 5.30 1.90
CA ASP A 268 -12.30 4.10 2.72
C ASP A 268 -13.34 4.11 3.84
N LYS A 269 -13.57 5.27 4.46
CA LYS A 269 -14.68 5.46 5.38
C LYS A 269 -16.03 5.29 4.67
N HIS A 270 -16.19 5.75 3.43
CA HIS A 270 -17.41 5.54 2.65
C HIS A 270 -17.61 4.07 2.28
N GLY A 271 -16.55 3.35 1.91
CA GLY A 271 -16.59 1.91 1.64
C GLY A 271 -16.90 1.08 2.90
N LEU A 272 -16.35 1.47 4.05
CA LEU A 272 -16.64 0.87 5.35
C LEU A 272 -18.07 1.21 5.81
N LEU A 273 -18.51 2.46 5.62
CA LEU A 273 -19.86 2.93 5.92
C LEU A 273 -20.88 2.16 5.07
N TYR A 274 -20.64 2.00 3.77
CA TYR A 274 -21.51 1.23 2.88
C TYR A 274 -21.63 -0.24 3.30
N LYS A 275 -20.51 -0.86 3.72
CA LYS A 275 -20.53 -2.24 4.26
C LYS A 275 -21.32 -2.32 5.57
N LEU A 276 -21.10 -1.37 6.49
CA LEU A 276 -21.82 -1.28 7.76
C LEU A 276 -23.32 -1.02 7.56
N GLU A 277 -23.69 -0.18 6.59
CA GLU A 277 -25.08 0.08 6.21
C GLU A 277 -25.77 -1.19 5.71
N LYS A 278 -25.09 -1.99 4.86
CA LYS A 278 -25.61 -3.30 4.43
C LYS A 278 -25.77 -4.29 5.58
N GLU A 279 -24.81 -4.35 6.50
CA GLU A 279 -24.93 -5.19 7.69
C GLU A 279 -26.08 -4.73 8.59
N LEU A 280 -26.25 -3.42 8.79
CA LEU A 280 -27.37 -2.85 9.54
C LEU A 280 -28.72 -3.18 8.91
N ASP A 281 -28.85 -3.10 7.58
CA ASP A 281 -30.09 -3.46 6.88
C ASP A 281 -30.40 -4.95 6.98
N LYS A 282 -29.36 -5.82 6.94
CA LYS A 282 -29.53 -7.24 7.20
C LYS A 282 -30.03 -7.49 8.62
N ILE A 283 -29.38 -6.88 9.63
CA ILE A 283 -29.79 -6.99 11.04
C ILE A 283 -31.22 -6.49 11.25
N ARG A 284 -31.61 -5.37 10.62
CA ARG A 284 -32.99 -4.84 10.68
C ARG A 284 -34.01 -5.81 10.09
N THR A 285 -33.64 -6.48 9.01
CA THR A 285 -34.50 -7.48 8.35
C THR A 285 -34.67 -8.71 9.25
N ASP A 286 -33.57 -9.21 9.81
CA ASP A 286 -33.58 -10.34 10.73
C ASP A 286 -34.39 -10.01 12.01
N LEU A 287 -34.25 -8.79 12.53
CA LEU A 287 -35.02 -8.31 13.69
C LEU A 287 -36.53 -8.29 13.40
N LYS A 288 -36.96 -7.74 12.25
CA LYS A 288 -38.37 -7.77 11.84
C LYS A 288 -38.92 -9.19 11.75
N LYS A 289 -38.12 -10.13 11.24
CA LYS A 289 -38.53 -11.53 11.15
C LYS A 289 -38.69 -12.15 12.55
N ALA A 290 -37.75 -11.89 13.45
CA ALA A 290 -37.83 -12.36 14.83
C ALA A 290 -39.04 -11.77 15.58
N ASP A 291 -39.38 -10.50 15.34
CA ASP A 291 -40.57 -9.87 15.94
C ASP A 291 -41.87 -10.52 15.44
N LEU A 292 -41.97 -10.79 14.14
CA LEU A 292 -43.13 -11.49 13.56
C LEU A 292 -43.28 -12.91 14.12
N GLU A 293 -42.17 -13.64 14.28
CA GLU A 293 -42.16 -14.96 14.91
C GLU A 293 -42.58 -14.87 16.39
N ASN A 294 -42.09 -13.89 17.13
CA ASN A 294 -42.46 -13.67 18.53
C ASN A 294 -43.95 -13.36 18.68
N ASP A 295 -44.51 -12.50 17.82
CA ASP A 295 -45.94 -12.19 17.82
C ASP A 295 -46.81 -13.38 17.45
N SER A 296 -46.33 -14.24 16.53
CA SER A 296 -46.99 -15.50 16.20
C SER A 296 -47.01 -16.43 17.41
N LEU A 297 -45.87 -16.61 18.08
CA LEU A 297 -45.75 -17.44 19.29
C LEU A 297 -46.61 -16.92 20.44
N LYS A 298 -46.67 -15.60 20.65
CA LYS A 298 -47.57 -14.97 21.64
C LYS A 298 -49.03 -15.27 21.34
N ARG A 299 -49.44 -15.20 20.06
CA ARG A 299 -50.82 -15.57 19.65
C ARG A 299 -51.09 -17.05 19.90
N GLN A 300 -50.16 -17.93 19.56
CA GLN A 300 -50.30 -19.37 19.83
C GLN A 300 -50.41 -19.66 21.33
N LEU A 301 -49.56 -19.02 22.16
CA LEU A 301 -49.64 -19.10 23.63
C LEU A 301 -50.99 -18.61 24.16
N ALA A 302 -51.52 -17.51 23.64
CA ALA A 302 -52.84 -17.01 24.05
C ALA A 302 -53.98 -18.00 23.70
N VAL A 303 -53.90 -18.66 22.55
CA VAL A 303 -54.84 -19.73 22.18
C VAL A 303 -54.73 -20.92 23.13
N ILE A 304 -53.51 -21.37 23.45
CA ILE A 304 -53.28 -22.45 24.41
C ILE A 304 -53.84 -22.07 25.79
N TYR A 305 -53.53 -20.88 26.29
CA TYR A 305 -54.01 -20.40 27.60
C TYR A 305 -55.53 -20.23 27.69
N SER A 306 -56.18 -19.91 26.58
CA SER A 306 -57.64 -19.79 26.53
C SER A 306 -58.37 -21.12 26.35
N SER A 307 -57.66 -22.18 25.92
CA SER A 307 -58.22 -23.52 25.71
C SER A 307 -58.79 -24.16 26.97
N LYS A 308 -59.86 -24.94 26.80
CA LYS A 308 -60.55 -25.68 27.88
C LYS A 308 -59.58 -26.65 28.58
N SER A 309 -58.77 -27.36 27.81
CA SER A 309 -57.79 -28.35 28.29
C SER A 309 -56.74 -27.71 29.20
N TYR A 310 -56.17 -26.56 28.83
CA TYR A 310 -55.20 -25.85 29.66
C TYR A 310 -55.83 -25.26 30.92
N LYS A 311 -57.04 -24.67 30.82
CA LYS A 311 -57.77 -24.16 32.00
C LYS A 311 -58.09 -25.27 33.00
N LEU A 312 -58.54 -26.43 32.51
CA LEU A 312 -58.73 -27.64 33.33
C LEU A 312 -57.39 -28.10 33.93
N ALA A 313 -56.29 -28.08 33.15
CA ALA A 313 -54.94 -28.42 33.57
C ALA A 313 -54.39 -27.49 34.69
N ARG A 314 -54.91 -26.26 34.84
CA ARG A 314 -54.52 -25.30 35.87
C ARG A 314 -55.51 -25.11 37.03
N MET A 315 -56.68 -25.75 37.00
CA MET A 315 -57.63 -25.67 38.12
C MET A 315 -57.06 -26.31 39.40
N PRO A 316 -57.29 -25.70 40.58
CA PRO A 316 -56.95 -26.31 41.87
C PRO A 316 -57.55 -27.72 41.98
N SER A 317 -56.78 -28.66 42.50
CA SER A 317 -57.11 -30.09 42.57
C SER A 317 -58.49 -30.41 43.20
N LYS A 318 -58.97 -29.55 44.12
CA LYS A 318 -60.31 -29.64 44.73
C LYS A 318 -61.48 -29.42 43.75
N ILE A 319 -61.34 -28.54 42.77
CA ILE A 319 -62.41 -28.21 41.79
C ILE A 319 -62.47 -29.25 40.68
N ARG A 320 -61.33 -29.83 40.30
CA ARG A 320 -61.27 -30.94 39.33
C ARG A 320 -62.05 -32.19 39.75
N ARG A 321 -62.13 -32.47 41.05
CA ARG A 321 -62.86 -33.64 41.60
C ARG A 321 -64.38 -33.47 41.47
N ILE A 322 -64.90 -32.26 41.70
CA ILE A 322 -66.34 -31.95 41.64
C ILE A 322 -66.90 -32.09 40.20
N ILE A 323 -66.14 -31.72 39.18
CA ILE A 323 -66.59 -31.78 37.77
C ILE A 323 -66.49 -33.19 37.17
N ASN A 324 -65.55 -34.02 37.64
CA ASN A 324 -65.34 -35.39 37.13
C ASN A 324 -66.15 -36.46 37.87
N GLY A 325 -67.17 -36.08 38.66
CA GLY A 325 -68.11 -37.02 39.26
C GLY A 325 -67.47 -38.02 40.24
N ARG A 326 -66.57 -37.56 41.12
CA ARG A 326 -66.10 -38.32 42.29
C ARG A 326 -66.20 -37.52 43.57
#